data_AF-A0A7U9E0J9-F1
#
_entry.id   AF-A0A7U9E0J9-F1
#
_cell.length_a   1.000
_cell.length_b   1.000
_cell.length_c   1.000
_cell.angle_alpha   90.00
_cell.angle_beta   90.00
_cell.angle_gamma   90.00
#
_symmetry.space_group_name_H-M   'P 1'
#
loop_
_entity.id
_entity.type
_entity.pdbx_description
1 polymer ?
#
loop_
_entity_poly.entity_id
_entity_poly.type
_entity_poly.pdbx_seq_one_letter_code
_entity_poly.pdbx_strand_id
1 'polypeptide(L)'
;MHSARIFKLAKGSAAKARTQAINQLKAVLVIADPALWERMSSLGNAEPFRTCAHLGPPGGGGDEDAVTQATRMTLRMLAERIEQLTAQINELNQHLNRLVELHAPQLLEPVGIGPDSAVTLLITRGDNPERLNTEASFAALCGVSPHRVLLRPAKNPAAQLRRRPPGQRRPAPHRLHPATRRSPHPGVLRTPHPGGQDPP
;
A
#
# COMPACT_ATOMS: atom_id res chain seq x y z
N MET A 1 0.93 -20.94 -14.46
CA MET A 1 0.28 -19.59 -14.49
C MET A 1 -0.38 -19.22 -13.17
N HIS A 2 -1.20 -20.10 -12.58
CA HIS A 2 -1.80 -19.86 -11.26
C HIS A 2 -0.75 -19.59 -10.16
N SER A 3 0.36 -20.33 -10.15
CA SER A 3 1.51 -20.11 -9.25
C SER A 3 2.11 -18.69 -9.37
N ALA A 4 2.32 -18.19 -10.59
CA ALA A 4 2.84 -16.84 -10.83
C ALA A 4 1.92 -15.75 -10.26
N ARG A 5 0.59 -15.93 -10.37
CA ARG A 5 -0.39 -15.02 -9.77
C ARG A 5 -0.31 -15.01 -8.25
N ILE A 6 -0.22 -16.18 -7.61
CA ILE A 6 -0.08 -16.31 -6.16
C ILE A 6 1.19 -15.60 -5.67
N PHE A 7 2.34 -15.85 -6.32
CA PHE A 7 3.59 -15.19 -5.96
C PHE A 7 3.55 -13.67 -6.17
N LYS A 8 2.93 -13.19 -7.26
CA LYS A 8 2.78 -11.75 -7.51
C LYS A 8 1.89 -11.08 -6.45
N LEU A 9 0.81 -11.75 -6.02
CA LEU A 9 -0.05 -11.27 -4.95
C LEU A 9 0.72 -11.19 -3.62
N ALA A 10 1.44 -12.25 -3.25
CA ALA A 10 2.26 -12.29 -2.05
C ALA A 10 3.33 -11.18 -2.07
N LYS A 11 4.02 -11.00 -3.21
CA LYS A 11 5.04 -9.95 -3.39
C LYS A 11 4.44 -8.56 -3.21
N GLY A 12 3.28 -8.31 -3.81
CA GLY A 12 2.57 -7.02 -3.67
C GLY A 12 2.18 -6.73 -2.21
N SER A 13 1.74 -7.75 -1.48
CA SER A 13 1.45 -7.64 -0.04
C SER A 13 2.71 -7.31 0.78
N ALA A 14 3.80 -8.06 0.56
CA ALA A 14 5.07 -7.85 1.24
C ALA A 14 5.66 -6.47 0.96
N ALA A 15 5.58 -5.99 -0.30
CA ALA A 15 6.04 -4.66 -0.68
C ALA A 15 5.26 -3.55 0.04
N LYS A 16 3.93 -3.67 0.17
CA LYS A 16 3.11 -2.73 0.93
C LYS A 16 3.48 -2.72 2.41
N ALA A 17 3.62 -3.90 3.01
CA ALA A 17 4.02 -4.03 4.40
C ALA A 17 5.42 -3.42 4.65
N ARG A 18 6.36 -3.58 3.71
CA ARG A 18 7.70 -2.99 3.81
C ARG A 18 7.63 -1.47 3.79
N THR A 19 6.86 -0.90 2.86
CA THR A 19 6.64 0.56 2.80
C THR A 19 6.03 1.08 4.09
N GLN A 20 5.04 0.37 4.65
CA GLN A 20 4.44 0.74 5.93
C GLN A 20 5.48 0.74 7.07
N ALA A 21 6.31 -0.31 7.17
CA ALA A 21 7.35 -0.40 8.20
C ALA A 21 8.41 0.71 8.06
N ILE A 22 8.83 1.03 6.83
CA ILE A 22 9.73 2.16 6.55
C ILE A 22 9.11 3.48 7.04
N ASN A 23 7.84 3.71 6.74
CA ASN A 23 7.15 4.93 7.14
C ASN A 23 7.01 5.03 8.67
N GLN A 24 6.73 3.91 9.35
CA GLN A 24 6.70 3.86 10.82
C GLN A 24 8.06 4.16 11.43
N LEU A 25 9.14 3.59 10.89
CA LEU A 25 10.50 3.84 11.38
C LEU A 25 10.86 5.32 11.23
N LYS A 26 10.55 5.93 10.08
CA LYS A 26 10.73 7.37 9.86
C LYS A 26 9.93 8.21 10.85
N ALA A 27 8.68 7.85 11.13
CA ALA A 27 7.85 8.57 12.09
C ALA A 27 8.44 8.52 13.51
N VAL A 28 8.94 7.36 13.94
CA VAL A 28 9.61 7.22 15.26
C VAL A 28 10.88 8.06 15.33
N LEU A 29 11.71 8.06 14.28
CA LEU A 29 12.91 8.92 14.22
C LEU A 29 12.56 10.40 14.33
N VAL A 30 11.54 10.87 13.62
CA VAL A 30 11.13 12.28 13.67
C VAL A 30 10.66 12.69 15.07
N ILE A 31 10.01 11.78 15.80
CA ILE A 31 9.55 12.04 17.18
C ILE A 31 10.72 12.05 18.17
N ALA A 32 11.65 11.11 18.04
CA ALA A 32 12.70 10.89 19.03
C ALA A 32 13.97 11.72 18.81
N ASP A 33 14.39 11.91 17.55
CA ASP A 33 15.61 12.64 17.20
C ASP A 33 15.53 13.17 15.75
N PRO A 34 15.03 14.41 15.56
CA PRO A 34 14.97 15.06 14.25
C PRO A 34 16.34 15.25 13.59
N ALA A 35 17.40 15.43 14.38
CA ALA A 35 18.75 15.67 13.87
C ALA A 35 19.37 14.37 13.32
N LEU A 36 19.07 13.22 13.94
CA LEU A 36 19.40 11.91 13.41
C LEU A 36 18.65 11.64 12.10
N TRP A 37 17.38 12.02 12.00
CA TRP A 37 16.61 11.89 10.76
C TRP A 37 17.17 12.71 9.61
N GLU A 38 17.57 13.98 9.83
CA GLU A 38 18.20 14.81 8.78
C GLU A 38 19.50 14.20 8.25
N ARG A 39 20.34 13.67 9.15
CA ARG A 39 21.59 12.96 8.77
C ARG A 39 21.28 11.70 7.98
N MET A 40 20.29 10.91 8.41
CA MET A 40 19.87 9.69 7.71
C MET A 40 19.17 9.97 6.39
N SER A 41 18.43 11.07 6.23
CA SER A 41 17.78 11.45 4.97
C SER A 41 18.79 11.80 3.88
N SER A 42 20.04 12.12 4.26
CA SER A 42 21.14 12.38 3.33
C SER A 42 21.89 11.12 2.89
N LEU A 43 21.77 10.02 3.66
CA LEU A 43 22.35 8.71 3.39
C LEU A 43 21.28 7.85 2.70
N GLY A 44 21.53 7.33 1.50
CA GLY A 44 20.52 6.66 0.68
C GLY A 44 19.71 5.55 1.38
N ASN A 45 18.59 5.17 0.75
CA ASN A 45 17.47 4.36 1.27
C ASN A 45 17.76 3.00 1.97
N ALA A 46 18.99 2.54 2.21
CA ALA A 46 19.25 1.18 2.72
C ALA A 46 20.18 1.12 3.95
N GLU A 47 21.20 1.97 3.99
CA GLU A 47 22.21 2.00 5.04
C GLU A 47 21.67 2.39 6.44
N PRO A 48 20.72 3.34 6.56
CA PRO A 48 20.21 3.76 7.87
C PRO A 48 19.44 2.66 8.60
N PHE A 49 18.78 1.76 7.87
CA PHE A 49 18.01 0.66 8.45
C PHE A 49 18.91 -0.41 9.06
N ARG A 50 20.04 -0.71 8.41
CA ARG A 50 21.03 -1.64 8.97
C ARG A 50 21.58 -1.09 10.28
N THR A 51 21.92 0.19 10.34
CA THR A 51 22.40 0.80 11.59
C THR A 51 21.39 0.66 12.73
N CYS A 52 20.09 0.87 12.45
CA CYS A 52 19.03 0.67 13.44
C CYS A 52 18.88 -0.80 13.88
N ALA A 53 19.05 -1.76 12.96
CA ALA A 53 18.99 -3.20 13.29
C ALA A 53 20.15 -3.63 14.21
N HIS A 54 21.30 -2.96 14.11
CA HIS A 54 22.49 -3.25 14.93
C HIS A 54 22.54 -2.46 16.24
N LEU A 55 21.50 -1.69 16.58
CA LEU A 55 21.39 -1.09 17.92
C LEU A 55 21.39 -2.22 18.96
N GLY A 56 22.43 -2.25 19.78
CA GLY A 56 22.62 -3.26 20.82
C GLY A 56 21.41 -3.33 21.77
N PRO A 57 21.19 -4.47 22.45
CA PRO A 57 20.18 -4.55 23.50
C PRO A 57 20.39 -3.40 24.49
N PRO A 58 19.33 -2.75 24.99
CA PRO A 58 19.49 -1.72 26.01
C PRO A 58 20.25 -2.33 27.19
N GLY A 59 21.47 -1.86 27.41
CA GLY A 59 22.35 -2.38 28.43
C GLY A 59 21.73 -2.07 29.78
N GLY A 60 21.30 -3.10 30.52
CA GLY A 60 20.82 -2.96 31.88
C GLY A 60 21.96 -2.50 32.77
N GLY A 61 22.03 -1.20 33.04
CA GLY A 61 23.09 -0.64 33.89
C GLY A 61 23.24 0.89 33.87
N GLY A 62 22.56 1.60 32.97
CA GLY A 62 22.51 3.07 32.99
C GLY A 62 21.11 3.57 33.32
N ASP A 63 21.04 4.74 33.95
CA ASP A 63 19.84 5.58 34.13
C ASP A 63 19.33 6.10 32.77
N GLU A 64 19.02 5.17 31.87
CA GLU A 64 18.47 5.48 30.56
C GLU A 64 16.95 5.57 30.67
N ASP A 65 16.42 6.74 30.33
CA ASP A 65 14.99 7.01 30.38
C ASP A 65 14.19 5.93 29.61
N ALA A 66 13.10 5.45 30.21
CA ALA A 66 12.25 4.38 29.68
C ALA A 66 11.74 4.67 28.26
N VAL A 67 11.54 5.96 27.93
CA VAL A 67 11.14 6.40 26.59
C VAL A 67 12.25 6.16 25.57
N THR A 68 13.52 6.39 25.94
CA THR A 68 14.69 6.17 25.08
C THR A 68 14.88 4.67 24.83
N GLN A 69 14.72 3.84 25.86
CA GLN A 69 14.76 2.39 25.74
C GLN A 69 13.65 1.87 24.79
N ALA A 70 12.41 2.32 25.00
CA ALA A 70 11.27 1.94 24.15
C ALA A 70 11.45 2.38 22.70
N THR A 71 12.02 3.56 22.47
CA THR A 71 12.36 4.09 21.14
C THR A 71 13.38 3.19 20.44
N ARG A 72 14.51 2.88 21.08
CA ARG A 72 15.55 2.03 20.48
C ARG A 72 15.02 0.63 20.14
N MET A 73 14.26 0.04 21.06
CA MET A 73 13.63 -1.27 20.84
C MET A 73 12.67 -1.23 19.64
N THR A 74 11.83 -0.20 19.53
CA THR A 74 10.88 -0.02 18.43
C THR A 74 11.60 0.16 17.09
N LEU A 75 12.65 0.99 17.05
CA LEU A 75 13.45 1.22 15.85
C LEU A 75 14.10 -0.08 15.36
N ARG A 76 14.65 -0.87 16.28
CA ARG A 76 15.26 -2.17 15.96
C ARG A 76 14.23 -3.15 15.39
N MET A 77 13.08 -3.32 16.05
CA MET A 77 12.03 -4.23 15.58
C MET A 77 11.51 -3.84 14.18
N LEU A 78 11.38 -2.54 13.90
CA LEU A 78 10.97 -2.05 12.58
C LEU A 78 12.05 -2.30 11.53
N ALA A 79 13.32 -2.11 11.86
CA ALA A 79 14.43 -2.39 10.96
C ALA A 79 14.53 -3.88 10.60
N GLU A 80 14.50 -4.77 11.60
CA GLU A 80 14.49 -6.23 11.40
C GLU A 80 13.30 -6.65 10.51
N ARG A 81 12.11 -6.08 10.74
CA ARG A 81 10.92 -6.33 9.91
C ARG A 81 11.13 -5.90 8.45
N ILE A 82 11.78 -4.76 8.20
CA ILE A 82 12.09 -4.28 6.84
C ILE A 82 13.05 -5.25 6.14
N GLU A 83 14.06 -5.75 6.83
CA GLU A 83 15.01 -6.72 6.29
C GLU A 83 14.32 -8.03 5.93
N GLN A 84 13.50 -8.58 6.83
CA GLN A 84 12.72 -9.79 6.60
C GLN A 84 11.78 -9.65 5.39
N LEU A 85 11.05 -8.55 5.30
CA LEU A 85 10.16 -8.29 4.16
C LEU A 85 10.94 -8.11 2.85
N THR A 86 12.13 -7.52 2.91
CA THR A 86 13.01 -7.39 1.74
C THR A 86 13.51 -8.76 1.27
N ALA A 87 13.90 -9.64 2.19
CA ALA A 87 14.28 -11.01 1.87
C ALA A 87 13.11 -11.78 1.23
N GLN A 88 11.90 -11.70 1.80
CA GLN A 88 10.70 -12.32 1.23
C GLN A 88 10.39 -11.80 -0.18
N ILE A 89 10.49 -10.49 -0.42
CA ILE A 89 10.29 -9.91 -1.76
C ILE A 89 11.32 -10.46 -2.75
N ASN A 90 12.58 -10.58 -2.34
CA ASN A 90 13.66 -11.10 -3.19
C ASN A 90 13.48 -12.59 -3.51
N GLU A 91 13.09 -13.39 -2.52
CA GLU A 91 12.75 -14.80 -2.72
C GLU A 91 11.58 -14.96 -3.72
N LEU A 92 10.51 -14.18 -3.53
CA LEU A 92 9.37 -14.18 -4.45
C LEU A 92 9.77 -13.72 -5.87
N ASN A 93 10.67 -12.74 -5.99
CA ASN A 93 11.25 -12.35 -7.28
C ASN A 93 12.00 -13.50 -7.94
N GLN A 94 12.80 -14.27 -7.20
CA GLN A 94 13.52 -15.43 -7.74
C GLN A 94 12.57 -16.52 -8.20
N HIS A 95 11.49 -16.79 -7.47
CA HIS A 95 10.45 -17.72 -7.92
C HIS A 95 9.75 -17.25 -9.19
N LEU A 96 9.43 -15.97 -9.26
CA LEU A 96 8.81 -15.36 -10.44
C LEU A 96 9.73 -15.40 -11.67
N ASN A 97 11.02 -15.08 -11.50
CA ASN A 97 12.00 -15.12 -12.58
C ASN A 97 12.17 -16.53 -13.14
N ARG A 98 12.29 -17.55 -12.27
CA ARG A 98 12.35 -18.96 -12.70
C ARG A 98 11.13 -19.38 -13.52
N LEU A 99 9.94 -18.88 -13.18
CA LEU A 99 8.73 -19.14 -13.99
C LEU A 99 8.77 -18.46 -15.35
N VAL A 100 9.34 -17.26 -15.45
CA VAL A 100 9.53 -16.57 -16.74
C VAL A 100 10.55 -17.31 -17.60
N GLU A 101 11.69 -17.70 -17.03
CA GLU A 101 12.74 -18.44 -17.74
C GLU A 101 12.23 -19.80 -18.27
N LEU A 102 11.38 -20.49 -17.51
CA LEU A 102 10.83 -21.79 -17.91
C LEU A 102 9.80 -21.67 -19.05
N HIS A 103 8.98 -20.63 -19.04
CA HIS A 103 7.79 -20.57 -19.90
C HIS A 103 7.91 -19.58 -21.08
N ALA A 104 8.71 -18.53 -20.93
CA ALA A 104 8.84 -17.48 -21.94
C ALA A 104 10.20 -16.75 -21.80
N PRO A 105 11.33 -17.46 -21.97
CA PRO A 105 12.67 -16.84 -21.86
C PRO A 105 12.86 -15.69 -22.85
N GLN A 106 12.18 -15.74 -24.02
CA GLN A 106 12.21 -14.68 -25.02
C GLN A 106 11.61 -13.33 -24.54
N LEU A 107 10.94 -13.28 -23.38
CA LEU A 107 10.47 -12.01 -22.80
C LEU A 107 11.60 -11.24 -22.10
N LEU A 108 12.73 -11.88 -21.81
CA LEU A 108 13.89 -11.27 -21.15
C LEU A 108 14.96 -10.81 -22.16
N GLU A 109 14.84 -11.17 -23.43
CA GLU A 109 15.75 -10.76 -24.50
C GLU A 109 15.58 -9.29 -24.96
N PRO A 110 14.36 -8.71 -25.04
CA PRO A 110 14.17 -7.34 -25.49
C PRO A 110 14.58 -6.32 -24.42
N VAL A 111 15.32 -5.29 -24.84
CA VAL A 111 15.65 -4.13 -24.00
C VAL A 111 14.35 -3.42 -23.59
N GLY A 112 14.09 -3.35 -22.27
CA GLY A 112 12.97 -2.61 -21.69
C GLY A 112 11.88 -3.47 -21.04
N ILE A 113 11.90 -4.80 -21.20
CA ILE A 113 11.02 -5.69 -20.45
C ILE A 113 11.73 -6.13 -19.16
N GLY A 114 11.37 -5.47 -18.05
CA GLY A 114 11.83 -5.88 -16.73
C GLY A 114 11.14 -7.18 -16.26
N PRO A 115 11.68 -7.88 -15.24
CA PRO A 115 11.15 -9.17 -14.80
C PRO A 115 9.70 -9.12 -14.34
N ASP A 116 9.29 -8.05 -13.65
CA ASP A 116 7.88 -7.84 -13.25
C ASP A 116 6.94 -7.66 -14.44
N SER A 117 7.39 -6.98 -15.48
CA SER A 117 6.65 -6.82 -16.72
C SER A 117 6.55 -8.16 -17.45
N ALA A 118 7.64 -8.94 -17.53
CA ALA A 118 7.64 -10.27 -18.12
C ALA A 118 6.67 -11.23 -17.41
N VAL A 119 6.66 -11.25 -16.06
CA VAL A 119 5.69 -12.02 -15.26
C VAL A 119 4.25 -11.60 -15.56
N THR A 120 4.02 -10.29 -15.69
CA THR A 120 2.69 -9.75 -15.99
C THR A 120 2.21 -10.23 -17.35
N LEU A 121 3.06 -10.10 -18.37
CA LEU A 121 2.79 -10.57 -19.73
C LEU A 121 2.56 -12.09 -19.75
N LEU A 122 3.38 -12.84 -19.00
CA LEU A 122 3.23 -14.28 -18.84
C LEU A 122 1.82 -14.59 -18.30
N ILE A 123 1.43 -14.03 -17.16
CA ILE A 123 0.10 -14.22 -16.57
C ILE A 123 -1.01 -13.86 -17.58
N THR A 124 -0.94 -12.68 -18.20
CA THR A 124 -1.96 -12.21 -19.14
C THR A 124 -2.10 -13.14 -20.35
N ARG A 125 -0.98 -13.62 -20.92
CA ARG A 125 -0.99 -14.60 -22.02
C ARG A 125 -1.53 -15.95 -21.58
N GLY A 126 -1.26 -16.38 -20.35
CA GLY A 126 -1.81 -17.62 -19.80
C GLY A 126 -3.33 -17.58 -19.63
N ASP A 127 -3.86 -16.40 -19.34
CA ASP A 127 -5.28 -16.22 -19.04
C ASP A 127 -6.14 -16.01 -20.28
N ASN A 128 -5.55 -15.40 -21.32
CA ASN A 128 -6.21 -15.05 -22.57
C ASN A 128 -5.21 -15.17 -23.73
N PRO A 129 -4.72 -16.39 -24.04
CA PRO A 129 -3.69 -16.58 -25.05
C PRO A 129 -4.10 -16.00 -26.41
N GLU A 130 -5.37 -16.15 -26.78
CA GLU A 130 -5.96 -15.66 -28.03
C GLU A 130 -6.01 -14.13 -28.15
N ARG A 131 -5.92 -13.39 -27.03
CA ARG A 131 -5.98 -11.94 -27.03
C ARG A 131 -4.63 -11.28 -27.27
N LEU A 132 -3.51 -12.01 -27.13
CA LEU A 132 -2.15 -11.49 -27.28
C LEU A 132 -1.42 -12.06 -28.51
N ASN A 133 -2.17 -12.27 -29.61
CA ASN A 133 -1.64 -12.85 -30.84
C ASN A 133 -1.05 -11.82 -31.82
N THR A 134 -1.24 -10.52 -31.56
CA THR A 134 -0.85 -9.44 -32.48
C THR A 134 -0.14 -8.33 -31.74
N GLU A 135 0.74 -7.63 -32.46
CA GLU A 135 1.44 -6.44 -31.95
C GLU A 135 0.47 -5.34 -31.52
N ALA A 136 -0.67 -5.19 -32.22
CA ALA A 136 -1.74 -4.25 -31.86
C ALA A 136 -2.38 -4.58 -30.51
N SER A 137 -2.63 -5.87 -30.23
CA SER A 137 -3.14 -6.30 -28.92
C SER A 137 -2.12 -6.07 -27.80
N PHE A 138 -0.84 -6.28 -28.09
CA PHE A 138 0.24 -5.99 -27.15
C PHE A 138 0.36 -4.49 -26.88
N ALA A 139 0.30 -3.65 -27.92
CA ALA A 139 0.28 -2.19 -27.79
C ALA A 139 -0.91 -1.71 -26.95
N ALA A 140 -2.09 -2.33 -27.13
CA ALA A 140 -3.27 -2.04 -26.31
C ALA A 140 -3.07 -2.41 -24.84
N LEU A 141 -2.45 -3.57 -24.57
CA LEU A 141 -2.12 -4.01 -23.22
C LEU A 141 -1.12 -3.05 -22.54
N CYS A 142 -0.12 -2.60 -23.27
CA CYS A 142 0.88 -1.63 -22.80
C CYS A 142 0.36 -0.19 -22.76
N GLY A 143 -0.88 0.07 -23.19
CA GLY A 143 -1.47 1.42 -23.26
C GLY A 143 -0.85 2.33 -24.32
N VAL A 144 -0.08 1.77 -25.26
CA VAL A 144 0.60 2.47 -26.37
C VAL A 144 -0.07 2.23 -27.72
N SER A 145 -1.29 1.69 -27.73
CA SER A 145 -2.09 1.60 -28.94
C SER A 145 -2.14 2.96 -29.63
N PRO A 146 -1.89 3.03 -30.95
CA PRO A 146 -1.99 4.28 -31.67
C PRO A 146 -3.42 4.79 -31.54
N HIS A 147 -3.61 5.78 -30.66
CA HIS A 147 -4.78 6.62 -30.70
C HIS A 147 -4.70 7.34 -32.03
N ARG A 148 -5.56 6.97 -32.98
CA ARG A 148 -5.78 7.77 -34.17
C ARG A 148 -6.25 9.13 -33.67
N VAL A 149 -5.33 10.08 -33.55
CA VAL A 149 -5.65 11.50 -33.48
C VAL A 149 -6.25 11.82 -34.83
N LEU A 150 -7.53 11.47 -34.99
CA LEU A 150 -8.36 12.15 -35.94
C LEU A 150 -8.30 13.59 -35.45
N LEU A 151 -7.56 14.43 -36.18
CA LEU A 151 -7.81 15.86 -36.17
C LEU A 151 -9.32 15.97 -36.33
N ARG A 152 -10.02 16.24 -35.23
CA ARG A 152 -11.44 16.52 -35.28
C ARG A 152 -11.54 17.72 -36.22
N PRO A 153 -12.21 17.62 -37.38
CA PRO A 153 -12.52 18.83 -38.12
C PRO A 153 -13.29 19.71 -37.14
N ALA A 154 -12.83 20.95 -36.97
CA ALA A 154 -13.38 21.89 -36.00
C ALA A 154 -14.89 22.01 -36.22
N LYS A 155 -15.68 21.25 -35.45
CA LYS A 155 -17.14 21.32 -35.48
C LYS A 155 -17.53 22.38 -34.47
N ASN A 156 -17.78 23.58 -34.99
CA ASN A 156 -18.46 24.75 -34.43
C ASN A 156 -18.10 25.21 -32.99
N PRO A 157 -17.63 26.46 -32.80
CA PRO A 157 -17.51 27.06 -31.47
C PRO A 157 -18.89 27.56 -31.02
N ALA A 158 -19.75 26.68 -30.53
CA ALA A 158 -21.03 27.07 -29.93
C ALA A 158 -21.40 26.15 -28.75
N ALA A 159 -20.47 26.00 -27.82
CA ALA A 159 -20.77 25.53 -26.47
C ALA A 159 -19.91 26.33 -25.49
N GLN A 160 -20.19 27.64 -25.42
CA GLN A 160 -19.71 28.48 -24.33
C GLN A 160 -20.22 27.89 -23.01
N LEU A 161 -19.27 27.40 -22.23
CA LEU A 161 -19.40 27.11 -20.82
C LEU A 161 -20.07 28.32 -20.15
N ARG A 162 -21.36 28.20 -19.78
CA ARG A 162 -22.08 29.22 -19.01
C ARG A 162 -21.43 29.35 -17.64
N ARG A 163 -20.38 30.16 -17.54
CA ARG A 163 -19.92 30.71 -16.25
C ARG A 163 -21.06 31.55 -15.69
N ARG A 164 -21.60 31.13 -14.54
CA ARG A 164 -22.59 31.90 -13.79
C ARG A 164 -21.97 33.25 -13.40
N PRO A 165 -22.65 34.39 -13.62
CA PRO A 165 -22.16 35.68 -13.13
C PRO A 165 -22.21 35.73 -11.58
N PRO A 166 -21.26 36.41 -10.93
CA PRO A 166 -21.23 36.55 -9.48
C PRO A 166 -22.32 37.56 -9.05
N GLY A 167 -23.24 37.15 -8.17
CA GLY A 167 -24.21 38.08 -7.57
C GLY A 167 -25.59 37.56 -7.15
N GLN A 168 -25.95 36.30 -7.42
CA GLN A 168 -27.26 35.78 -6.98
C GLN A 168 -27.17 35.01 -5.66
N ARG A 169 -27.92 35.48 -4.64
CA ARG A 169 -28.11 34.78 -3.36
C ARG A 169 -28.82 33.45 -3.60
N ARG A 170 -28.32 32.38 -2.96
CA ARG A 170 -28.98 31.06 -2.95
C ARG A 170 -30.35 31.19 -2.27
N PRO A 171 -31.43 30.58 -2.80
CA PRO A 171 -32.61 30.34 -1.99
C PRO A 171 -32.24 29.40 -0.84
N ALA A 172 -32.66 29.73 0.38
CA ALA A 172 -32.42 28.91 1.56
C ALA A 172 -33.12 27.56 1.40
N PRO A 173 -32.49 26.43 1.78
CA PRO A 173 -33.17 25.14 1.78
C PRO A 173 -34.33 25.17 2.78
N HIS A 174 -35.51 24.75 2.33
CA HIS A 174 -36.67 24.60 3.19
C HIS A 174 -36.34 23.65 4.35
N ARG A 175 -36.41 24.22 5.55
CA ARG A 175 -36.20 23.56 6.83
C ARG A 175 -37.41 22.66 7.11
N LEU A 176 -37.27 21.35 6.98
CA LEU A 176 -38.20 20.41 7.60
C LEU A 176 -37.98 20.50 9.12
N HIS A 177 -38.97 21.03 9.82
CA HIS A 177 -39.01 21.06 11.28
C HIS A 177 -39.32 19.66 11.85
N PRO A 178 -38.89 19.39 13.09
CA PRO A 178 -38.88 18.05 13.68
C PRO A 178 -40.26 17.69 14.24
N ALA A 179 -40.71 16.45 13.97
CA ALA A 179 -41.79 15.84 14.73
C ALA A 179 -41.20 15.13 15.96
N THR A 180 -41.53 15.65 17.13
CA THR A 180 -41.39 15.04 18.45
C THR A 180 -42.10 13.68 18.54
N ARG A 181 -41.50 12.68 19.21
CA ARG A 181 -41.82 12.23 20.59
C ARG A 181 -41.60 10.71 20.81
N ARG A 182 -40.77 10.41 21.82
CA ARG A 182 -40.81 9.29 22.80
C ARG A 182 -40.68 7.81 22.37
N SER A 183 -39.63 7.19 22.91
CA SER A 183 -39.33 5.77 23.12
C SER A 183 -40.41 4.99 23.92
N PRO A 184 -40.39 3.65 24.03
CA PRO A 184 -39.36 2.92 24.80
C PRO A 184 -38.86 1.59 24.22
N HIS A 185 -37.65 1.23 24.65
CA HIS A 185 -36.95 -0.02 24.41
C HIS A 185 -37.68 -1.23 25.02
N PRO A 186 -37.72 -2.39 24.36
CA PRO A 186 -38.09 -3.65 25.00
C PRO A 186 -36.88 -4.26 25.74
N GLY A 187 -36.99 -4.33 27.06
CA GLY A 187 -36.66 -5.52 27.86
C GLY A 187 -35.19 -5.94 27.97
N VAL A 188 -34.44 -5.30 28.87
CA VAL A 188 -33.33 -5.97 29.57
C VAL A 188 -33.97 -6.94 30.57
N LEU A 189 -33.99 -8.23 30.25
CA LEU A 189 -34.29 -9.28 31.23
C LEU A 189 -33.09 -9.40 32.16
N ARG A 190 -33.22 -8.73 33.31
CA ARG A 190 -32.38 -8.87 34.49
C ARG A 190 -32.69 -10.24 35.10
N THR A 191 -31.81 -11.21 34.94
CA THR A 191 -31.90 -12.48 35.66
C THR A 191 -31.59 -12.24 37.15
N PRO A 192 -32.40 -12.74 38.08
CA PRO A 192 -32.17 -12.59 39.51
C PRO A 192 -31.02 -13.48 39.97
N HIS A 193 -30.08 -12.87 40.68
CA HIS A 193 -29.09 -13.54 41.51
C HIS A 193 -29.80 -14.09 42.76
N PRO A 194 -29.77 -15.39 43.06
CA PRO A 194 -30.13 -15.88 44.38
C PRO A 194 -28.96 -15.61 45.33
N GLY A 195 -29.25 -15.02 46.48
CA GLY A 195 -28.32 -14.89 47.58
C GLY A 195 -28.39 -16.07 48.53
N GLY A 196 -27.25 -16.34 49.18
CA GLY A 196 -27.16 -17.00 50.49
C GLY A 196 -26.72 -18.47 50.48
N GLN A 197 -25.46 -18.74 50.85
CA GLN A 197 -25.08 -19.14 52.22
C GLN A 197 -23.58 -19.47 52.32
N ASP A 198 -23.04 -19.13 53.49
CA ASP A 198 -21.64 -19.09 53.95
C ASP A 198 -21.06 -20.46 54.39
N PRO A 199 -19.75 -20.55 54.72
CA PRO A 199 -18.96 -21.79 54.85
C PRO A 199 -19.01 -22.37 56.28
N PRO A 200 -18.37 -23.53 56.54
CA PRO A 200 -16.93 -23.57 56.84
C PRO A 200 -16.10 -24.57 56.00
#